data_AF-A0A6A0HDV3-F1
#
_entry.id   AF-A0A6A0HDV3-F1
#
_cell.length_a   1.000
_cell.length_b   1.000
_cell.length_c   1.000
_cell.angle_alpha   90.00
_cell.angle_beta   90.00
_cell.angle_gamma   90.00
#
_symmetry.space_group_name_H-M   'P 1'
#
loop_
_entity.id
_entity.type
_entity.pdbx_description
1 polymer ?
#
loop_
_entity_poly.entity_id
_entity_poly.type
_entity_poly.pdbx_seq_one_letter_code
_entity_poly.pdbx_strand_id
1 'polypeptide(L)'
;MLLQLVTAVGALSGTAISLLAEGADDENVAWILPFTAGGFIYIATVSVIPELLEQSSLWQSLCEVAALVAGVVLMLIIAAFEEAGHA
;
A
#
# COMPACT_ATOMS: atom_id res chain seq x y z
N MET A 1 10.22 17.97 4.87
CA MET A 1 8.86 18.55 4.91
C MET A 1 8.26 18.76 3.52
N LEU A 2 8.95 19.46 2.60
CA LEU A 2 8.43 19.68 1.24
C LEU A 2 8.12 18.40 0.44
N LEU A 3 8.91 17.33 0.58
CA LEU A 3 8.65 16.05 -0.11
C LEU A 3 7.34 15.38 0.30
N GLN A 4 6.99 15.43 1.60
CA GLN A 4 5.72 14.90 2.11
C GLN A 4 4.53 15.74 1.65
N LEU A 5 4.72 17.05 1.45
CA LEU A 5 3.68 17.90 0.87
C LEU A 5 3.41 17.52 -0.59
N VAL A 6 4.47 17.22 -1.35
CA VAL A 6 4.34 16.77 -2.75
C VAL A 6 3.60 15.44 -2.85
N THR A 7 3.90 14.46 -1.99
CA THR A 7 3.16 13.19 -1.97
C THR A 7 1.69 13.38 -1.58
N ALA A 8 1.41 14.26 -0.63
CA ALA A 8 0.05 14.60 -0.23
C ALA A 8 -0.74 15.29 -1.36
N VAL A 9 -0.15 16.27 -2.05
CA VAL A 9 -0.77 16.92 -3.21
C VAL A 9 -0.99 15.91 -4.34
N GLY A 10 -0.04 15.01 -4.57
CA GLY A 10 -0.20 13.90 -5.52
C GLY A 10 -1.42 13.04 -5.20
N ALA A 11 -1.56 12.59 -3.95
CA ALA A 11 -2.70 11.80 -3.50
C ALA A 11 -4.05 12.54 -3.65
N LEU A 12 -4.09 13.83 -3.29
CA LEU A 12 -5.29 14.66 -3.45
C LEU A 12 -5.66 14.84 -4.93
N SER A 13 -4.67 15.10 -5.79
CA SER A 13 -4.90 15.23 -7.23
C SER A 13 -5.38 13.92 -7.86
N GLY A 14 -4.80 12.77 -7.49
CA GLY A 14 -5.24 11.46 -7.97
C GLY A 14 -6.67 11.15 -7.57
N THR A 15 -7.05 11.46 -6.33
CA THR A 15 -8.43 11.32 -5.85
C THR A 15 -9.39 12.23 -6.63
N ALA A 16 -9.02 13.51 -6.83
CA ALA A 16 -9.84 14.45 -7.59
C ALA A 16 -10.03 14.00 -9.04
N ILE A 17 -8.97 13.55 -9.71
CA ILE A 17 -9.05 13.01 -11.08
C ILE A 17 -9.92 11.76 -11.11
N SER A 18 -9.79 10.85 -10.14
CA SER A 18 -10.58 9.62 -10.06
C SER A 18 -12.08 9.90 -9.93
N LEU A 19 -12.46 10.89 -9.11
CA LEU A 19 -13.87 11.30 -8.96
C LEU A 19 -14.39 12.00 -10.22
N LEU A 20 -13.57 12.80 -10.90
CA LEU A 20 -13.97 13.46 -12.16
C LEU A 20 -14.09 12.47 -13.33
N ALA A 21 -13.39 11.34 -13.26
CA ALA A 21 -13.43 10.26 -14.23
C ALA A 21 -14.57 9.24 -13.97
N GLU A 22 -15.47 9.53 -13.03
CA GLU A 22 -16.64 8.69 -12.72
C GLU A 22 -17.48 8.47 -13.99
N GLY A 23 -17.54 7.21 -14.46
CA GLY A 23 -18.16 6.82 -15.74
C GLY A 23 -17.20 6.35 -16.83
N ALA A 24 -15.88 6.35 -16.59
CA ALA A 24 -14.93 5.63 -17.44
C ALA A 24 -15.14 4.11 -17.37
N ASP A 25 -15.01 3.40 -18.48
CA ASP A 25 -15.18 1.95 -18.53
C ASP A 25 -14.25 1.24 -17.51
N ASP A 26 -14.78 0.27 -16.77
CA ASP A 26 -14.03 -0.46 -15.73
C ASP A 26 -12.72 -1.08 -16.27
N GLU A 27 -12.71 -1.54 -17.53
CA GLU A 27 -11.50 -2.04 -18.21
C GLU A 27 -10.39 -0.97 -18.32
N ASN A 28 -10.77 0.29 -18.49
CA ASN A 28 -9.82 1.40 -18.65
C ASN A 28 -9.14 1.80 -17.33
N VAL A 29 -9.70 1.41 -16.18
CA VAL A 29 -9.20 1.73 -14.84
C VAL A 29 -8.59 0.51 -14.13
N ALA A 30 -8.94 -0.71 -14.57
CA ALA A 30 -8.50 -1.97 -13.96
C ALA A 30 -6.97 -2.16 -13.87
N TRP A 31 -6.18 -1.51 -14.75
CA TRP A 31 -4.72 -1.61 -14.75
C TRP A 31 -4.04 -0.78 -13.64
N ILE A 32 -4.73 0.18 -13.05
CA ILE A 32 -4.16 1.07 -12.02
C ILE A 32 -3.89 0.27 -10.73
N LEU A 33 -4.77 -0.67 -10.37
CA LEU A 33 -4.62 -1.55 -9.22
C LEU A 33 -3.33 -2.40 -9.28
N PRO A 34 -3.07 -3.21 -10.32
CA PRO A 34 -1.82 -3.98 -10.40
C PRO A 34 -0.58 -3.10 -10.54
N PHE A 35 -0.67 -1.94 -11.19
CA PHE A 35 0.43 -0.99 -11.27
C PHE A 35 0.83 -0.45 -9.89
N THR A 36 -0.15 0.01 -9.11
CA THR A 36 0.08 0.56 -7.76
C THR A 36 0.51 -0.52 -6.76
N ALA A 37 -0.13 -1.70 -6.80
CA ALA A 37 0.25 -2.85 -5.98
C ALA A 37 1.69 -3.29 -6.27
N GLY A 38 2.07 -3.41 -7.55
CA GLY A 38 3.43 -3.76 -7.96
C GLY A 38 4.47 -2.74 -7.49
N GLY A 39 4.16 -1.44 -7.57
CA GLY A 39 5.02 -0.38 -7.05
C GLY A 39 5.26 -0.48 -5.54
N PHE A 40 4.20 -0.69 -4.75
CA PHE A 40 4.34 -0.88 -3.30
C PHE A 40 5.12 -2.14 -2.93
N ILE A 41 4.89 -3.25 -3.63
CA ILE A 41 5.66 -4.49 -3.43
C ILE A 41 7.15 -4.23 -3.74
N TYR A 42 7.47 -3.57 -4.85
CA TYR A 42 8.85 -3.25 -5.20
C TYR A 42 9.55 -2.42 -4.13
N ILE A 43 8.92 -1.34 -3.66
CA ILE A 43 9.47 -0.50 -2.58
C ILE A 43 9.65 -1.32 -1.30
N ALA A 44 8.67 -2.13 -0.92
CA ALA A 44 8.74 -2.97 0.27
C ALA A 44 9.89 -3.98 0.19
N THR A 45 10.07 -4.66 -0.95
CA THR A 45 11.06 -5.76 -1.06
C THR A 45 12.46 -5.32 -1.42
N VAL A 46 12.62 -4.25 -2.22
CA VAL A 46 13.93 -3.82 -2.74
C VAL A 46 14.53 -2.68 -1.93
N SER A 47 13.71 -1.87 -1.26
CA SER A 47 14.20 -0.76 -0.43
C SER A 47 13.99 -1.05 1.05
N VAL A 48 12.75 -1.25 1.49
CA VAL A 48 12.42 -1.29 2.94
C VAL A 48 12.96 -2.56 3.61
N ILE A 49 12.71 -3.76 3.07
CA ILE A 49 13.19 -5.02 3.68
C ILE A 49 14.72 -5.05 3.82
N PRO A 50 15.53 -4.73 2.79
CA PRO A 50 16.98 -4.69 2.92
C PRO A 50 17.45 -3.67 3.96
N GLU A 51 16.87 -2.46 3.95
CA GLU A 51 17.23 -1.38 4.89
C GLU A 51 16.91 -1.73 6.34
N LEU A 52 15.79 -2.41 6.60
CA LEU A 52 15.44 -2.95 7.93
C LEU A 52 16.45 -4.00 8.40
N LEU A 53 16.85 -4.90 7.50
CA LEU A 53 17.73 -6.02 7.85
C LEU A 53 19.20 -5.63 7.99
N GLU A 54 19.67 -4.55 7.34
CA GLU A 54 21.07 -4.13 7.30
C GLU A 54 21.66 -3.81 8.70
N GLN A 55 20.85 -3.37 9.66
CA GLN A 55 21.29 -3.00 11.01
C GLN A 55 20.64 -3.86 12.13
N SER A 56 20.07 -5.01 11.78
CA SER A 56 19.25 -5.81 12.72
C SER A 56 20.03 -6.99 13.35
N SER A 57 19.78 -7.24 14.64
CA SER A 57 20.10 -8.54 15.25
C SER A 57 19.06 -9.60 14.86
N LEU A 58 19.40 -10.90 14.93
CA LEU A 58 18.45 -11.98 14.57
C LEU A 58 17.11 -11.88 15.29
N TRP A 59 17.11 -11.43 16.56
CA TRP A 59 15.89 -11.23 17.34
C TRP A 59 15.07 -10.03 16.85
N GLN A 60 15.75 -8.93 16.49
CA GLN A 60 15.10 -7.74 15.95
C GLN A 60 14.50 -7.99 14.57
N SER A 61 15.24 -8.69 13.69
CA SER A 61 14.74 -9.12 12.38
C SER A 61 13.47 -9.98 12.50
N LEU A 62 13.43 -10.91 13.47
CA LEU A 62 12.23 -11.71 13.72
C LEU A 62 11.04 -10.85 14.19
N CYS A 63 11.27 -9.86 15.06
CA CYS A 63 10.24 -8.91 15.48
C CYS A 63 9.74 -8.02 14.33
N GLU A 64 10.63 -7.57 13.43
CA GLU A 64 10.27 -6.77 12.25
C GLU A 64 9.44 -7.59 11.26
N VAL A 65 9.82 -8.85 11.00
CA VAL A 65 9.01 -9.77 10.18
C VAL A 65 7.65 -10.03 10.83
N ALA A 66 7.61 -10.23 12.15
CA ALA A 66 6.35 -10.39 12.88
C ALA A 66 5.47 -9.14 12.78
N ALA A 67 6.05 -7.94 12.85
CA ALA A 67 5.34 -6.67 12.68
C ALA A 67 4.81 -6.49 11.24
N LEU A 68 5.59 -6.90 10.22
CA LEU A 68 5.14 -6.90 8.83
C LEU A 68 3.95 -7.84 8.64
N VAL A 69 4.03 -9.07 9.16
CA VAL A 69 2.93 -10.04 9.12
C VAL A 69 1.70 -9.51 9.86
N ALA A 70 1.89 -8.88 11.03
CA ALA A 70 0.79 -8.26 11.77
C ALA A 70 0.09 -7.16 10.95
N GLY A 71 0.85 -6.34 10.21
CA GLY A 71 0.31 -5.35 9.28
C GLY A 71 -0.55 -5.98 8.17
N VAL A 72 -0.09 -7.08 7.57
CA VAL A 72 -0.85 -7.82 6.54
C VAL A 72 -2.13 -8.41 7.13
N VAL A 73 -2.05 -9.03 8.32
CA VAL A 73 -3.22 -9.59 9.02
C VAL A 73 -4.25 -8.50 9.32
N LEU A 74 -3.81 -7.32 9.75
CA LEU A 74 -4.71 -6.19 9.97
C LEU A 74 -5.44 -5.77 8.67
N MET A 75 -4.74 -5.72 7.54
CA MET A 75 -5.35 -5.41 6.24
C MET A 75 -6.37 -6.50 5.82
N LEU A 76 -6.08 -7.78 6.08
CA LEU A 76 -7.01 -8.88 5.82
C LEU A 76 -8.25 -8.80 6.72
N ILE A 77 -8.08 -8.41 7.98
CA ILE A 77 -9.21 -8.21 8.90
C ILE A 77 -10.13 -7.10 8.38
N ILE A 78 -9.56 -5.97 7.93
CA ILE A 78 -10.33 -4.87 7.35
C ILE A 78 -11.11 -5.34 6.13
N ALA A 79 -10.45 -6.06 5.20
CA ALA A 79 -11.10 -6.61 4.02
C ALA A 79 -12.25 -7.59 4.38
N ALA A 80 -12.03 -8.46 5.37
CA ALA A 80 -13.07 -9.39 5.83
C ALA A 80 -14.28 -8.66 6.45
N PHE A 81 -14.05 -7.56 7.19
CA PHE A 81 -15.15 -6.73 7.70
C PHE A 81 -15.89 -5.99 6.58
N GLU A 82 -15.17 -5.54 5.56
CA GLU A 82 -15.76 -4.91 4.37
C GLU A 82 -16.67 -5.89 3.62
N GLU A 83 -16.20 -7.12 3.36
CA GLU A 83 -17.00 -8.16 2.70
C GLU A 83 -18.22 -8.61 3.54
N ALA A 84 -18.06 -8.76 4.85
CA ALA A 84 -19.16 -9.13 5.75
C ALA A 84 -20.23 -8.03 5.89
N GLY A 85 -19.88 -6.76 5.65
CA GLY A 85 -20.82 -5.64 5.67
C GLY A 85 -21.64 -5.48 4.38
N HIS A 86 -21.23 -6.12 3.28
CA HIS A 86 -21.92 -6.11 1.99
C HIS A 86 -22.76 -7.39 1.72
N ALA A 87 -22.86 -8.30 2.69
CA ALA A 87 -23.62 -9.56 2.62
C ALA A 87 -24.99 -9.47 3.32
#